data_AF-A0AA95K732-F1
#
_entry.id   AF-A0AA95K732-F1
#
_cell.length_a   1.000
_cell.length_b   1.000
_cell.length_c   1.000
_cell.angle_alpha   90.00
_cell.angle_beta   90.00
_cell.angle_gamma   90.00
#
_symmetry.space_group_name_H-M   'P 1'
#
loop_
_entity.id
_entity.type
_entity.pdbx_description
1 polymer ?
#
loop_
_entity_poly.entity_id
_entity_poly.type
_entity_poly.pdbx_seq_one_letter_code
_entity_poly.pdbx_strand_id
1 'polypeptide(L)'
;MAIIDKPRNKTYLIGNWMPSDQTTLANWMRKIIDKAAISHAPLLPSVQNLKDFIESNPKAYMFFNQMFDNADKKDPSAGLPQVRDYQHMLELFNVIMTHAPDFDDTGLVGFPFNAILDWSMATNAGWSAFLDGEVNVHLKAMLNE
;
A
#
# COMPACT_ATOMS: atom_id res chain seq x y z
N MET A 1 -20.25 9.14 -39.41
CA MET A 1 -20.17 9.52 -37.99
C MET A 1 -19.20 8.56 -37.32
N ALA A 2 -17.97 9.00 -37.03
CA ALA A 2 -17.04 8.21 -36.24
C ALA A 2 -17.35 8.45 -34.75
N ILE A 3 -17.66 7.39 -34.02
CA ILE A 3 -17.76 7.45 -32.57
C ILE A 3 -16.34 7.67 -32.05
N ILE A 4 -16.08 8.88 -31.55
CA ILE A 4 -14.86 9.18 -30.81
C ILE A 4 -15.03 8.51 -29.45
N ASP A 5 -14.49 7.30 -29.30
CA ASP A 5 -14.35 6.69 -27.98
C ASP A 5 -13.32 7.53 -27.22
N LYS A 6 -13.77 8.24 -26.18
CA LYS A 6 -12.87 8.99 -25.31
C LYS A 6 -11.89 7.98 -24.70
N PRO A 7 -10.57 8.23 -24.72
CA PRO A 7 -9.65 7.33 -24.04
C PRO A 7 -10.01 7.29 -22.55
N ARG A 8 -10.52 6.14 -22.08
CA ARG A 8 -10.80 5.89 -20.65
C ARG A 8 -9.53 5.86 -19.80
N ASN A 9 -8.36 5.82 -20.43
CA ASN A 9 -7.04 5.69 -19.80
C ASN A 9 -6.27 7.02 -19.75
N LYS A 10 -6.82 8.02 -19.07
CA LYS A 10 -5.98 9.06 -18.47
C LYS A 10 -6.33 9.18 -17.01
N THR A 11 -5.84 8.23 -16.21
CA THR A 11 -5.74 8.42 -14.77
C THR A 11 -4.72 9.52 -14.55
N TYR A 12 -5.19 10.76 -14.49
CA TYR A 12 -4.36 11.89 -14.07
C TYR A 12 -4.02 11.68 -12.60
N LEU A 13 -2.90 11.01 -12.34
CA LEU A 13 -2.27 10.96 -11.03
C LEU A 13 -1.60 12.32 -10.83
N ILE A 14 -2.38 13.31 -10.38
CA ILE A 14 -1.86 14.64 -10.04
C ILE A 14 -0.68 14.44 -9.09
N GLY A 15 0.52 14.93 -9.42
CA GLY A 15 1.70 14.89 -8.55
C GLY A 15 2.89 14.07 -9.04
N ASN A 16 2.77 13.27 -10.12
CA ASN A 16 3.86 12.44 -10.69
C ASN A 16 4.57 11.52 -9.67
N TRP A 17 3.92 11.19 -8.56
CA TRP A 17 4.48 10.39 -7.46
C TRP A 17 4.33 8.88 -7.64
N MET A 18 3.44 8.48 -8.56
CA MET A 18 3.28 7.11 -9.03
C MET A 18 3.77 7.03 -10.49
N PRO A 19 4.22 5.84 -10.95
CA PRO A 19 4.61 5.66 -12.34
C PRO A 19 3.48 6.06 -13.31
N SER A 20 3.85 6.57 -14.48
CA SER A 20 2.89 6.98 -15.51
C SER A 20 2.10 5.81 -16.11
N ASP A 21 2.55 4.58 -15.88
CA ASP A 21 1.95 3.35 -16.38
C ASP A 21 1.74 2.33 -15.24
N GLN A 22 0.70 1.51 -15.39
CA GLN A 22 0.36 0.49 -14.40
C GLN A 22 1.36 -0.68 -14.40
N THR A 23 2.11 -0.91 -15.48
CA THR A 23 3.04 -2.04 -15.58
C THR A 23 4.24 -1.86 -14.65
N THR A 24 4.80 -0.65 -14.59
CA THR A 24 5.88 -0.30 -13.66
C THR A 24 5.44 -0.50 -12.21
N LEU A 25 4.25 -0.02 -11.84
CA LEU A 25 3.69 -0.23 -10.50
C LEU A 25 3.45 -1.72 -10.22
N ALA A 26 2.89 -2.47 -11.16
CA ALA A 26 2.65 -3.90 -11.03
C ALA A 26 3.93 -4.69 -10.78
N ASN A 27 4.98 -4.38 -11.55
CA ASN A 27 6.27 -5.04 -11.46
C ASN A 27 6.95 -4.70 -10.14
N TRP A 28 6.90 -3.44 -9.71
CA TRP A 28 7.40 -3.04 -8.39
C TRP A 28 6.65 -3.77 -7.27
N MET A 29 5.31 -3.78 -7.28
CA MET A 29 4.50 -4.51 -6.29
C MET A 29 4.85 -6.00 -6.25
N ARG A 30 5.01 -6.65 -7.41
CA ARG A 30 5.40 -8.07 -7.50
C ARG A 30 6.76 -8.31 -6.84
N LYS A 31 7.77 -7.47 -7.13
CA LYS A 31 9.10 -7.58 -6.51
C LYS A 31 9.02 -7.50 -4.98
N ILE A 32 8.25 -6.56 -4.43
CA ILE A 32 8.15 -6.40 -2.96
C ILE A 32 7.37 -7.58 -2.34
N ILE A 33 6.30 -8.04 -2.97
CA ILE A 33 5.54 -9.22 -2.52
C ILE A 33 6.40 -10.48 -2.54
N ASP A 34 7.17 -10.71 -3.61
CA ASP A 34 8.06 -11.85 -3.72
C ASP A 34 9.14 -11.82 -2.64
N LYS A 35 9.72 -10.64 -2.36
CA LYS A 35 10.68 -10.44 -1.25
C LYS A 35 10.04 -10.72 0.11
N ALA A 36 8.81 -10.27 0.35
CA ALA A 36 8.09 -10.52 1.59
C ALA A 36 7.81 -12.01 1.78
N ALA A 37 7.37 -12.71 0.72
CA ALA A 37 7.03 -14.13 0.77
C ALA A 37 8.21 -15.04 1.14
N ILE A 38 9.45 -14.64 0.83
CA ILE A 38 10.67 -15.40 1.17
C ILE A 38 11.40 -14.85 2.40
N SER A 39 10.95 -13.73 2.95
CA SER A 39 11.58 -13.13 4.13
C SER A 39 11.17 -13.89 5.38
N HIS A 40 12.16 -14.22 6.19
CA HIS A 40 11.97 -14.75 7.55
C HIS A 40 12.50 -13.78 8.61
N ALA A 41 12.81 -12.54 8.22
CA ALA A 41 13.28 -11.53 9.14
C ALA A 41 12.14 -11.14 10.10
N PRO A 42 12.43 -10.89 11.38
CA PRO A 42 11.45 -10.32 12.29
C PRO A 42 11.00 -8.95 11.79
N LEU A 43 9.81 -8.52 12.24
CA LEU A 43 9.36 -7.15 12.02
C LEU A 43 10.30 -6.18 12.72
N LEU A 44 10.62 -5.07 12.05
CA LEU A 44 11.28 -3.92 12.65
C LEU A 44 10.48 -3.45 13.88
N PRO A 45 11.14 -2.89 14.91
CA PRO A 45 10.48 -2.46 16.14
C PRO A 45 9.26 -1.56 15.91
N SER A 46 9.34 -0.58 15.00
CA SER A 46 8.19 0.29 14.72
C SER A 46 7.03 -0.43 14.01
N VAL A 47 7.33 -1.39 13.15
CA VAL A 47 6.33 -2.19 12.43
C VAL A 47 5.65 -3.16 13.40
N GLN A 48 6.41 -3.76 14.31
CA GLN A 48 5.86 -4.56 15.41
C GLN A 48 4.98 -3.70 16.32
N ASN A 49 5.41 -2.49 16.69
CA ASN A 49 4.61 -1.57 17.50
C ASN A 49 3.28 -1.20 16.83
N LEU A 50 3.28 -1.00 15.51
CA LEU A 50 2.04 -0.76 14.75
C LEU A 50 1.15 -2.00 14.76
N LYS A 51 1.71 -3.20 14.56
CA LYS A 51 0.97 -4.47 14.66
C LYS A 51 0.30 -4.64 16.02
N ASP A 52 1.05 -4.47 17.10
CA ASP A 52 0.55 -4.65 18.47
C ASP A 52 -0.56 -3.64 18.78
N PHE A 53 -0.45 -2.40 18.29
CA PHE A 53 -1.51 -1.41 18.39
C PHE A 53 -2.77 -1.82 17.61
N ILE A 54 -2.63 -2.25 16.36
CA ILE A 54 -3.76 -2.70 15.54
C ILE A 54 -4.49 -3.85 16.24
N GLU A 55 -3.76 -4.81 16.81
CA GLU A 55 -4.34 -6.00 17.45
C GLU A 55 -4.91 -5.75 18.85
N SER A 56 -4.42 -4.72 19.56
CA SER A 56 -4.90 -4.38 20.91
C SER A 56 -5.98 -3.30 20.95
N ASN A 57 -6.12 -2.48 19.90
CA ASN A 57 -7.13 -1.43 19.83
C ASN A 57 -8.29 -1.85 18.90
N PRO A 58 -9.52 -2.05 19.43
CA PRO A 58 -10.66 -2.53 18.63
C PRO A 58 -11.01 -1.63 17.44
N LYS A 59 -10.80 -0.32 17.57
CA LYS A 59 -11.09 0.66 16.52
C LYS A 59 -10.09 0.52 15.37
N ALA A 60 -8.80 0.48 15.71
CA ALA A 60 -7.74 0.25 14.74
C ALA A 60 -7.90 -1.11 14.06
N TYR A 61 -8.13 -2.17 14.85
CA TYR A 61 -8.40 -3.51 14.32
C TYR A 61 -9.51 -3.50 13.27
N MET A 62 -10.65 -2.87 13.60
CA MET A 62 -11.77 -2.73 12.67
C MET A 62 -11.39 -1.96 11.40
N PHE A 63 -10.72 -0.82 11.52
CA PHE A 63 -10.33 -0.02 10.36
C PHE A 63 -9.40 -0.76 9.42
N PHE A 64 -8.37 -1.41 9.97
CA PHE A 64 -7.36 -2.13 9.19
C PHE A 64 -7.93 -3.40 8.54
N ASN A 65 -8.86 -4.12 9.16
CA ASN A 65 -9.55 -5.21 8.46
C ASN A 65 -10.44 -4.67 7.34
N GLN A 66 -11.31 -3.69 7.65
CA GLN A 66 -12.28 -3.20 6.68
C GLN A 66 -11.67 -2.45 5.49
N MET A 67 -10.48 -1.84 5.64
CA MET A 67 -9.85 -1.10 4.55
C MET A 67 -9.37 -2.02 3.43
N PHE A 68 -8.96 -3.25 3.73
CA PHE A 68 -8.57 -4.24 2.72
C PHE A 68 -9.79 -5.01 2.18
N ASP A 69 -10.72 -5.44 3.05
CA ASP A 69 -11.97 -6.12 2.64
C ASP A 69 -12.82 -5.34 1.63
N ASN A 70 -12.74 -4.00 1.67
CA ASN A 70 -13.48 -3.11 0.80
C ASN A 70 -12.67 -2.60 -0.39
N ALA A 71 -11.34 -2.73 -0.36
CA ALA A 71 -10.48 -2.36 -1.49
C ALA A 71 -10.72 -3.31 -2.67
N ASP A 72 -10.78 -4.62 -2.40
CA ASP A 72 -10.97 -5.68 -3.40
C ASP A 72 -12.26 -5.53 -4.24
N LYS A 73 -13.26 -4.84 -3.69
CA LYS A 73 -14.59 -4.70 -4.30
C LYS A 73 -14.68 -3.55 -5.31
N LYS A 74 -13.72 -2.61 -5.30
CA LYS A 74 -13.81 -1.41 -6.13
C LYS A 74 -13.28 -1.59 -7.56
N ASP A 75 -12.39 -2.55 -7.82
CA ASP A 75 -12.00 -2.92 -9.20
C ASP A 75 -11.28 -4.30 -9.28
N PRO A 76 -11.99 -5.40 -9.62
CA PRO A 76 -11.39 -6.71 -9.86
C PRO A 76 -10.51 -6.80 -11.12
N SER A 77 -10.46 -5.74 -11.95
CA SER A 77 -9.90 -5.75 -13.31
C SER A 77 -8.54 -5.05 -13.47
N ALA A 78 -7.96 -4.50 -12.40
CA ALA A 78 -6.67 -3.80 -12.49
C ALA A 78 -5.46 -4.73 -12.72
N GLY A 79 -5.58 -6.05 -12.49
CA GLY A 79 -4.50 -7.02 -12.74
C GLY A 79 -3.19 -6.80 -11.95
N LEU A 80 -3.20 -5.85 -11.00
CA LEU A 80 -2.08 -5.53 -10.14
C LEU A 80 -1.98 -6.57 -9.00
N PRO A 81 -0.76 -6.96 -8.58
CA PRO A 81 -0.57 -7.71 -7.34
C PRO A 81 -1.18 -6.95 -6.16
N GLN A 82 -2.06 -7.60 -5.40
CA GLN A 82 -2.85 -6.96 -4.34
C GLN A 82 -2.28 -7.23 -2.94
N VAL A 83 -2.40 -6.22 -2.08
CA VAL A 83 -2.19 -6.34 -0.64
C VAL A 83 -3.47 -6.93 -0.05
N ARG A 84 -3.34 -8.02 0.73
CA ARG A 84 -4.48 -8.91 1.05
C ARG A 84 -5.18 -8.52 2.35
N ASP A 85 -4.38 -8.13 3.31
CA ASP A 85 -4.80 -7.80 4.67
C ASP A 85 -3.72 -6.93 5.32
N TYR A 86 -3.96 -6.50 6.56
CA TYR A 86 -3.02 -5.64 7.27
C TYR A 86 -1.74 -6.39 7.67
N GLN A 87 -1.77 -7.71 7.84
CA GLN A 87 -0.57 -8.50 8.12
C GLN A 87 0.35 -8.51 6.92
N HIS A 88 -0.19 -8.77 5.72
CA HIS A 88 0.54 -8.68 4.46
C HIS A 88 1.08 -7.27 4.25
N MET A 89 0.29 -6.22 4.55
CA MET A 89 0.79 -4.83 4.52
C MET A 89 2.01 -4.62 5.44
N LEU A 90 1.98 -5.13 6.67
CA LEU A 90 3.10 -5.02 7.62
C LEU A 90 4.36 -5.75 7.12
N GLU A 91 4.20 -6.92 6.50
CA GLU A 91 5.31 -7.64 5.86
C GLU A 91 5.94 -6.80 4.73
N LEU A 92 5.12 -6.18 3.89
CA LEU A 92 5.61 -5.31 2.80
C LEU A 92 6.30 -4.05 3.34
N PHE A 93 5.76 -3.43 4.39
CA PHE A 93 6.41 -2.32 5.09
C PHE A 93 7.77 -2.73 5.64
N ASN A 94 7.86 -3.90 6.27
CA ASN A 94 9.11 -4.43 6.77
C ASN A 94 10.14 -4.58 5.64
N VAL A 95 9.74 -5.10 4.49
CA VAL A 95 10.62 -5.22 3.32
C VAL A 95 11.12 -3.87 2.83
N ILE A 96 10.24 -2.89 2.60
CA ILE A 96 10.65 -1.58 2.05
C ILE A 96 11.48 -0.74 3.02
N MET A 97 11.37 -0.99 4.33
CA MET A 97 12.19 -0.33 5.35
C MET A 97 13.56 -0.99 5.55
N THR A 98 13.69 -2.28 5.24
CA THR A 98 14.94 -3.04 5.43
C THR A 98 15.76 -3.23 4.16
N HIS A 99 15.16 -2.99 2.99
CA HIS A 99 15.81 -3.17 1.70
C HIS A 99 15.92 -1.83 0.98
N ALA A 100 17.09 -1.53 0.46
CA ALA A 100 17.26 -0.40 -0.45
C ALA A 100 16.37 -0.60 -1.70
N PRO A 101 15.82 0.48 -2.28
CA PRO A 101 15.20 0.41 -3.59
C PRO A 101 16.20 -0.15 -4.61
N ASP A 102 15.80 -1.17 -5.35
CA ASP A 102 16.61 -1.65 -6.46
C ASP A 102 16.61 -0.60 -7.57
N PHE A 103 17.75 -0.49 -8.26
CA PHE A 103 17.80 0.29 -9.49
C PHE A 103 16.86 -0.33 -10.53
N ASP A 104 16.03 0.50 -11.16
CA ASP A 104 15.06 0.07 -12.17
C ASP A 104 15.07 1.06 -13.35
N ASP A 105 15.54 0.59 -14.51
CA ASP A 105 15.61 1.37 -15.75
C ASP A 105 14.21 1.69 -16.33
N THR A 106 13.16 1.02 -15.85
CA THR A 106 11.79 1.14 -16.39
C THR A 106 10.96 2.19 -15.67
N GLY A 107 11.34 2.58 -14.44
CA GLY A 107 10.69 3.65 -13.70
C GLY A 107 10.91 3.57 -12.19
N LEU A 108 10.38 4.56 -11.46
CA LEU A 108 10.55 4.68 -10.02
C LEU A 108 9.19 4.76 -9.31
N VAL A 109 9.04 4.02 -8.22
CA VAL A 109 7.98 4.24 -7.23
C VAL A 109 8.54 5.15 -6.14
N GLY A 110 8.24 6.45 -6.21
CA GLY A 110 8.82 7.45 -5.31
C GLY A 110 8.25 7.43 -3.89
N PHE A 111 7.08 6.82 -3.69
CA PHE A 111 6.38 6.76 -2.40
C PHE A 111 5.89 5.33 -2.13
N PRO A 112 6.78 4.42 -1.67
CA PRO A 112 6.50 2.99 -1.58
C PRO A 112 5.36 2.66 -0.61
N PHE A 113 5.24 3.36 0.52
CA PHE A 113 4.12 3.17 1.46
C PHE A 113 2.77 3.53 0.81
N ASN A 114 2.71 4.63 0.05
CA ASN A 114 1.49 5.04 -0.64
C ASN A 114 1.12 4.05 -1.74
N ALA A 115 2.11 3.49 -2.46
CA ALA A 115 1.86 2.48 -3.48
C ALA A 115 1.24 1.19 -2.90
N ILE A 116 1.65 0.79 -1.69
CA ILE A 116 1.04 -0.36 -0.97
C ILE A 116 -0.39 -0.03 -0.52
N LEU A 117 -0.67 1.22 -0.17
CA LEU A 117 -1.93 1.65 0.44
C LEU A 117 -2.94 2.26 -0.55
N ASP A 118 -2.57 2.50 -1.80
CA ASP A 118 -3.29 3.35 -2.77
C ASP A 118 -4.80 3.05 -2.83
N TRP A 119 -5.15 1.77 -2.87
CA TRP A 119 -6.55 1.34 -2.93
C TRP A 119 -7.23 1.28 -1.56
N SER A 120 -6.55 0.74 -0.54
CA SER A 120 -7.12 0.56 0.79
C SER A 120 -7.37 1.89 1.50
N MET A 121 -6.51 2.88 1.26
CA MET A 121 -6.68 4.23 1.80
C MET A 121 -7.91 4.96 1.25
N ALA A 122 -8.34 4.63 0.02
CA ALA A 122 -9.50 5.22 -0.63
C ALA A 122 -10.85 4.60 -0.18
N THR A 123 -10.83 3.68 0.79
CA THR A 123 -12.05 3.14 1.43
C THR A 123 -12.49 4.02 2.59
N ASN A 124 -13.75 3.91 3.03
CA ASN A 124 -14.23 4.66 4.20
C ASN A 124 -13.44 4.30 5.48
N ALA A 125 -13.08 3.03 5.62
CA ALA A 125 -12.27 2.54 6.74
C ALA A 125 -10.83 3.04 6.65
N GLY A 126 -10.23 3.01 5.46
CA GLY A 126 -8.91 3.61 5.19
C GLY A 126 -8.89 5.09 5.54
N TRP A 127 -9.82 5.86 4.99
CA TRP A 127 -10.00 7.28 5.31
C TRP A 127 -10.11 7.54 6.83
N SER A 128 -10.91 6.72 7.52
CA SER A 128 -11.07 6.83 8.98
C SER A 128 -9.78 6.51 9.74
N ALA A 129 -9.01 5.52 9.29
CA ALA A 129 -7.73 5.17 9.89
C ALA A 129 -6.72 6.31 9.79
N PHE A 130 -6.57 6.94 8.61
CA PHE A 130 -5.59 8.02 8.40
C PHE A 130 -5.98 9.34 9.08
N LEU A 131 -7.25 9.51 9.46
CA LEU A 131 -7.70 10.63 10.30
C LEU A 131 -7.60 10.36 11.80
N ASP A 132 -7.38 9.11 12.22
CA ASP A 132 -7.30 8.75 13.64
C ASP A 132 -5.93 9.16 14.21
N GLY A 133 -5.95 9.94 15.29
CA GLY A 133 -4.74 10.47 15.91
C GLY A 133 -3.84 9.40 16.53
N GLU A 134 -4.40 8.31 17.05
CA GLU A 134 -3.62 7.20 17.63
C GLU A 134 -2.93 6.41 16.53
N VAL A 135 -3.63 6.11 15.43
CA VAL A 135 -3.04 5.50 14.23
C VAL A 135 -1.85 6.33 13.73
N ASN A 136 -2.02 7.65 13.66
CA ASN A 136 -0.98 8.57 13.19
C ASN A 136 0.27 8.61 14.10
N VAL A 137 0.13 8.37 15.41
CA VAL A 137 1.30 8.23 16.31
C VAL A 137 2.16 7.04 15.91
N HIS A 138 1.54 5.89 15.64
CA HIS A 138 2.25 4.67 15.25
C HIS A 138 2.84 4.78 13.83
N LEU A 139 2.09 5.33 12.87
CA LEU A 139 2.61 5.59 11.53
C LEU A 139 3.79 6.57 11.56
N LYS A 140 3.71 7.63 12.38
CA LYS A 140 4.82 8.57 12.55
C LYS A 140 6.05 7.90 13.15
N ALA A 141 5.88 7.03 14.15
CA ALA A 141 7.00 6.28 14.73
C ALA A 141 7.69 5.41 13.67
N MET A 142 6.91 4.72 12.83
CA MET A 142 7.42 3.91 11.73
C MET A 142 8.17 4.72 10.67
N LEU A 143 7.65 5.88 10.29
CA LEU A 143 8.30 6.74 9.29
C LEU A 143 9.54 7.48 9.81
N ASN A 144 9.82 7.44 11.11
CA ASN A 144 11.01 8.07 11.74
C ASN A 144 12.02 7.03 12.27
N GLU A 145 11.86 5.75 11.95
CA GLU A 145 12.84 4.72 12.32
C GLU A 145 14.16 4.88 11.55
#